data_AF-A0A962CU44-F1
#
_entry.id   AF-A0A962CU44-F1
#
_cell.length_a   1.000
_cell.length_b   1.000
_cell.length_c   1.000
_cell.angle_alpha   90.00
_cell.angle_beta   90.00
_cell.angle_gamma   90.00
#
_symmetry.space_group_name_H-M   'P 1'
#
loop_
_entity.id
_entity.type
_entity.pdbx_description
1 polymer ?
#
loop_
_entity_poly.entity_id
_entity_poly.type
_entity_poly.pdbx_seq_one_letter_code
_entity_poly.pdbx_strand_id
1 'polypeptide(L)' 'ALGNVVDRMRFGAVIDFLDVHALGYHWPAFNIADSAICIGVFLLIIQSFFFETGGKNAK' A
#
# COMPACT_ATOMS: atom_id res chain seq x y z
N ALA A 1 -2.96 -6.06 -2.11
CA ALA A 1 -4.23 -6.66 -1.61
C ALA A 1 -4.36 -8.14 -1.94
N LEU A 2 -4.28 -8.55 -3.22
CA LEU A 2 -4.44 -9.97 -3.62
C LEU A 2 -3.46 -10.92 -2.90
N GLY A 3 -2.20 -10.52 -2.70
CA GLY A 3 -1.21 -11.31 -1.93
C GLY A 3 -1.71 -11.73 -0.54
N ASN A 4 -2.17 -10.77 0.27
CA ASN A 4 -2.73 -11.06 1.60
C ASN A 4 -4.00 -11.94 1.55
N VAL A 5 -4.73 -11.98 0.43
CA VAL A 5 -5.88 -12.87 0.26
C VAL A 5 -5.39 -14.30 -0.03
N VAL A 6 -4.43 -14.44 -0.94
CA VAL A 6 -3.80 -15.74 -1.27
C VAL A 6 -3.15 -16.36 -0.03
N ASP A 7 -2.46 -15.55 0.78
CA ASP A 7 -1.83 -16.03 2.02
C ASP A 7 -2.86 -16.57 3.00
N ARG A 8 -3.97 -15.84 3.20
CA ARG A 8 -5.07 -16.32 4.04
C ARG A 8 -5.69 -17.61 3.53
N MET A 9 -5.86 -17.76 2.22
CA MET A 9 -6.41 -18.99 1.64
C MET A 9 -5.47 -20.19 1.77
N ARG A 10 -4.15 -19.98 1.67
CA ARG A 10 -3.16 -21.06 1.67
C ARG A 10 -2.65 -21.40 3.07
N PHE A 11 -2.44 -20.40 3.92
CA PHE A 11 -1.77 -20.53 5.21
C PHE A 11 -2.68 -20.19 6.40
N GLY A 12 -3.90 -19.71 6.15
CA GLY A 12 -4.85 -19.33 7.21
C GLY A 12 -4.54 -17.99 7.91
N ALA A 13 -3.42 -17.35 7.56
CA ALA A 13 -2.98 -16.07 8.10
C ALA A 13 -2.22 -15.27 7.04
N VAL A 14 -2.00 -13.98 7.32
CA VAL A 14 -1.08 -13.15 6.54
C VAL A 14 0.28 -13.21 7.20
N ILE A 15 1.34 -13.32 6.38
CA ILE A 15 2.71 -13.36 6.87
C ILE A 15 3.29 -11.95 6.78
N ASP A 16 3.44 -11.32 7.93
CA ASP A 16 4.13 -10.04 8.07
C ASP A 16 5.58 -10.29 8.47
N PHE A 17 6.52 -9.71 7.72
CA PHE A 17 7.96 -10.00 7.87
C PHE A 17 8.85 -8.76 7.94
N LEU A 18 8.33 -7.57 7.63
CA LEU A 18 9.02 -6.32 7.92
C LEU A 18 8.56 -5.77 9.26
N ASP A 19 9.47 -5.75 10.24
CA ASP A 19 9.34 -5.00 11.50
C ASP A 19 10.28 -3.80 11.44
N VAL A 20 9.71 -2.60 11.52
CA VAL A 20 10.47 -1.35 11.50
C VAL A 20 10.35 -0.70 12.86
N HIS A 21 11.46 -0.31 13.47
CA HIS A 21 11.46 0.29 14.79
C HIS A 21 12.43 1.47 14.86
N ALA A 22 12.09 2.46 15.69
CA ALA A 22 12.92 3.65 15.92
C ALA A 22 12.66 4.21 17.32
N LEU A 23 13.71 4.67 18.02
CA LEU A 23 13.62 5.34 19.32
C LEU A 23 12.82 4.55 20.39
N GLY A 24 12.90 3.21 20.36
CA GLY A 24 12.17 2.34 21.27
C GLY A 24 10.69 2.09 20.90
N TYR A 25 10.21 2.67 19.79
CA TYR A 25 8.88 2.41 19.25
C TYR A 25 8.94 1.43 18.09
N HIS A 26 8.00 0.49 18.06
CA HIS A 26 7.80 -0.44 16.96
C HIS A 26 6.64 0.03 16.10
N TRP A 27 6.90 0.13 14.80
CA TRP A 27 5.83 0.24 13.81
C TRP A 27 5.19 -1.15 13.67
N PRO A 28 3.85 -1.24 13.47
CA PRO A 28 3.20 -2.52 13.23
C PRO A 28 3.88 -3.27 12.08
N ALA A 29 4.20 -4.55 12.28
CA ALA A 29 4.81 -5.35 11.24
C ALA A 29 3.94 -5.36 9.98
N PHE A 30 4.56 -5.36 8.80
CA PHE A 30 3.88 -5.31 7.52
C PHE A 30 4.58 -6.17 6.47
N ASN A 31 3.95 -6.32 5.31
CA ASN A 31 4.50 -7.08 4.18
C ASN A 31 4.54 -6.26 2.88
N ILE A 32 5.03 -6.90 1.81
CA ILE A 32 5.13 -6.28 0.48
C ILE A 32 3.76 -5.90 -0.08
N ALA A 33 2.72 -6.67 0.18
CA ALA A 33 1.38 -6.38 -0.33
C ALA A 33 0.79 -5.12 0.31
N ASP A 34 1.10 -4.85 1.57
CA ASP A 34 0.70 -3.61 2.26
C ASP A 34 1.49 -2.41 1.73
N SER A 35 2.80 -2.58 1.53
CA SER A 35 3.67 -1.56 0.93
C SER A 35 3.18 -1.15 -0.47
N ALA A 36 2.78 -2.12 -1.29
CA ALA A 36 2.24 -1.87 -2.63
C ALA A 36 0.90 -1.10 -2.58
N ILE A 37 0.04 -1.38 -1.60
CA ILE A 37 -1.20 -0.61 -1.39
C ILE A 37 -0.86 0.83 -1.00
N CYS A 38 0.03 1.03 -0.02
CA CYS A 38 0.42 2.36 0.43
C CYS A 38 1.00 3.20 -0.72
N ILE A 39 1.90 2.64 -1.52
CA ILE A 39 2.45 3.30 -2.70
C ILE A 39 1.36 3.60 -3.73
N GLY A 40 0.48 2.63 -4.03
CA GLY A 40 -0.61 2.84 -4.98
C GLY A 40 -1.55 3.97 -4.56
N VAL A 41 -1.96 4.02 -3.29
CA VAL A 41 -2.79 5.10 -2.74
C VAL A 41 -2.05 6.43 -2.79
N PHE A 42 -0.78 6.47 -2.42
CA PHE A 42 0.04 7.68 -2.49
C PHE A 42 0.13 8.22 -3.92
N LEU A 43 0.32 7.35 -4.92
CA LEU A 43 0.34 7.72 -6.33
C LEU A 43 -1.03 8.22 -6.82
N LEU A 44 -2.14 7.59 -6.41
CA LEU A 44 -3.49 8.04 -6.75
C LEU A 44 -3.80 9.43 -6.15
N ILE A 45 -3.37 9.69 -4.92
CA ILE A 45 -3.45 11.01 -4.29
C ILE A 45 -2.65 12.01 -5.10
N ILE A 46 -1.38 11.72 -5.40
CA ILE A 46 -0.55 12.60 -6.22
C ILE A 46 -1.21 12.89 -7.57
N GLN A 47 -1.74 11.86 -8.24
CA GLN A 47 -2.44 12.00 -9.51
C GLN A 47 -3.65 12.94 -9.39
N SER A 48 -4.44 12.76 -8.33
CA SER A 48 -5.67 13.52 -8.10
C SER A 48 -5.40 14.99 -7.78
N PHE A 49 -4.35 15.30 -7.01
CA PHE A 49 -4.07 16.68 -6.57
C PHE A 49 -3.11 17.45 -7.49
N PHE A 50 -2.19 16.77 -8.18
CA PHE A 50 -1.12 17.44 -8.95
C PHE A 50 -1.18 17.21 -10.45
N PHE A 51 -1.85 16.15 -10.93
CA PHE A 51 -1.88 15.80 -12.36
C PHE A 51 -3.25 16.02 -13.02
N GLU A 52 -4.16 16.76 -12.39
CA GLU A 52 -5.49 17.08 -12.92
C GLU A 52 -5.48 18.19 -14.00
N THR A 53 -4.59 18.10 -15.00
CA THR A 53 -4.36 19.17 -16.00
C THR A 53 -4.48 18.72 -17.47
N GLY A 54 -5.16 17.60 -17.77
CA GLY A 54 -5.23 17.10 -19.16
C GLY A 54 -6.62 16.79 -19.74
N GLY A 55 -7.62 16.51 -18.90
CA GLY A 55 -8.87 15.88 -19.36
C GLY A 55 -10.10 16.79 -19.54
N LYS A 56 -10.03 18.05 -19.10
CA LYS A 56 -11.21 18.94 -19.07
C LYS A 56 -11.32 19.93 -20.24
N ASN A 57 -10.37 19.92 -21.20
CA ASN A 57 -10.36 20.83 -22.36
C ASN A 57 -10.63 20.15 -23.72
N ALA A 58 -11.20 18.94 -23.74
CA ALA A 58 -11.52 18.21 -24.98
C ALA A 58 -13.00 17.80 -25.07
N LYS A 59 -13.90 18.67 -24.62
CA LYS A 59 -15.33 18.62 -25.00
C LYS A 59 -15.79 19.98 -25.47
#